data_AF-A0A7J5J904-F1
#
_entry.id   AF-A0A7J5J904-F1
#
_cell.length_a   1.000
_cell.length_b   1.000
_cell.length_c   1.000
_cell.angle_alpha   90.00
_cell.angle_beta   90.00
_cell.angle_gamma   90.00
#
_symmetry.space_group_name_H-M   'P 1'
#
loop_
_entity.id
_entity.type
_entity.pdbx_description
1 polymer ?
#
loop_
_entity_poly.entity_id
_entity_poly.type
_entity_poly.pdbx_seq_one_letter_code
_entity_poly.pdbx_strand_id
1 'polypeptide(L)'
;TSAHKYEVEACLELKGENTSAGLVAYYDENYHFGFGFNHKQMLRYRRGQVSRTESKLPQANQCGKMWLRLRNDANVLSAWYSADGKKWHKYPWGFEISGVHHNTVYGFLFVRPGIFAGGDGQVEVTDFVLRNLD
;
A
#
# COMPACT_ATOMS: atom_id res chain seq x y z
N THR A 1 8.43 14.50 -1.78
CA THR A 1 7.56 15.13 -2.79
C THR A 1 6.63 16.08 -2.07
N SER A 2 6.46 17.31 -2.58
CA SER A 2 5.47 18.29 -2.13
C SER A 2 4.13 18.15 -2.87
N ALA A 3 3.99 17.12 -3.71
CA ALA A 3 2.83 16.92 -4.55
C ALA A 3 1.58 16.58 -3.73
N HIS A 4 0.48 17.23 -4.07
CA HIS A 4 -0.84 16.97 -3.51
C HIS A 4 -1.54 15.79 -4.20
N LYS A 5 -1.06 15.42 -5.39
CA LYS A 5 -1.48 14.22 -6.12
C LYS A 5 -0.27 13.41 -6.54
N TYR A 6 -0.29 12.13 -6.21
CA TYR A 6 0.78 11.23 -6.62
C TYR A 6 0.28 9.79 -6.77
N GLU A 7 1.04 9.00 -7.49
CA GLU A 7 0.85 7.56 -7.60
C GLU A 7 2.17 6.84 -7.35
N VAL A 8 2.09 5.76 -6.56
CA VAL A 8 3.19 4.85 -6.30
C VAL A 8 2.81 3.51 -6.87
N GLU A 9 3.73 2.89 -7.58
CA GLU A 9 3.61 1.55 -8.13
C GLU A 9 4.88 0.76 -7.83
N ALA A 10 4.75 -0.52 -7.54
CA ALA A 10 5.88 -1.45 -7.44
C ALA A 10 5.43 -2.89 -7.65
N CYS A 11 6.35 -3.75 -8.08
CA CYS A 11 6.20 -5.20 -8.00
C CYS A 11 6.86 -5.71 -6.72
N LEU A 12 6.12 -6.46 -5.91
CA LEU A 12 6.60 -7.00 -4.64
C LEU A 12 6.57 -8.53 -4.71
N GLU A 13 7.66 -9.15 -4.30
CA GLU A 13 7.80 -10.60 -4.26
C GLU A 13 8.22 -11.08 -2.86
N LEU A 14 7.36 -11.91 -2.28
CA LEU A 14 7.46 -12.53 -0.97
C LEU A 14 8.34 -13.78 -1.07
N LYS A 15 9.50 -13.79 -0.41
CA LYS A 15 10.45 -14.92 -0.45
C LYS A 15 10.29 -15.89 0.73
N GLY A 16 9.51 -15.52 1.76
CA GLY A 16 9.26 -16.36 2.93
C GLY A 16 7.77 -16.59 3.17
N GLU A 17 7.39 -17.78 3.64
CA GLU A 17 5.99 -18.21 3.76
C GLU A 17 5.13 -17.34 4.70
N ASN A 18 5.76 -16.75 5.72
CA ASN A 18 5.12 -15.86 6.69
C ASN A 18 5.33 -14.37 6.39
N THR A 19 5.79 -14.03 5.20
CA THR A 19 6.01 -12.64 4.81
C THR A 19 4.74 -11.97 4.31
N SER A 20 4.73 -10.65 4.44
CA SER A 20 3.71 -9.76 3.91
C SER A 20 4.37 -8.48 3.44
N ALA A 21 3.80 -7.85 2.42
CA ALA A 21 4.33 -6.61 1.90
C ALA A 21 3.25 -5.74 1.29
N GLY A 22 3.52 -4.44 1.16
CA GLY A 22 2.58 -3.54 0.54
C GLY A 22 3.03 -2.10 0.43
N LEU A 23 2.10 -1.26 0.02
CA LEU A 23 2.27 0.19 -0.09
C LEU A 23 1.52 0.88 1.05
N VAL A 24 2.10 1.98 1.54
CA VAL A 24 1.57 2.73 2.67
C VAL A 24 1.68 4.24 2.42
N ALA A 25 0.63 4.96 2.80
CA ALA A 25 0.67 6.39 3.08
C ALA A 25 0.91 6.54 4.58
N TYR A 26 2.11 6.98 4.94
CA TYR A 26 2.64 6.94 6.29
C TYR A 26 2.86 8.36 6.82
N TYR A 27 2.17 8.71 7.90
CA TYR A 27 2.48 9.90 8.69
C TYR A 27 3.42 9.49 9.84
N ASP A 28 2.93 8.61 10.72
CA ASP A 28 3.66 8.02 11.85
C ASP A 28 3.10 6.62 12.20
N GLU A 29 3.56 6.03 13.31
CA GLU A 29 3.13 4.72 13.80
C GLU A 29 1.63 4.65 14.16
N ASN A 30 1.00 5.76 14.50
CA ASN A 30 -0.42 5.85 14.87
C ASN A 30 -1.32 6.16 13.66
N TYR A 31 -0.77 6.85 12.65
CA TYR A 31 -1.46 7.38 11.49
C TYR A 31 -0.81 6.89 10.20
N HIS A 32 -1.14 5.66 9.83
CA HIS A 32 -0.74 5.04 8.57
C HIS A 32 -1.93 4.36 7.89
N PHE A 33 -1.92 4.41 6.56
CA PHE A 33 -2.99 3.92 5.71
C PHE A 33 -2.37 3.17 4.55
N GLY A 34 -2.61 1.88 4.48
CA GLY A 34 -1.90 1.04 3.51
C GLY A 34 -2.70 -0.16 3.08
N PHE A 35 -2.20 -0.80 2.04
CA PHE A 35 -2.69 -2.08 1.59
C PHE A 35 -1.53 -2.92 1.06
N GLY A 36 -1.71 -4.22 1.10
CA GLY A 36 -0.70 -5.17 0.69
C GLY A 36 -1.28 -6.57 0.61
N PHE A 37 -0.42 -7.56 0.69
CA PHE A 37 -0.81 -8.96 0.62
C PHE A 37 0.16 -9.86 1.37
N ASN A 38 -0.31 -11.08 1.64
CA ASN A 38 0.51 -12.21 2.00
C ASN A 38 0.14 -13.41 1.12
N HIS A 39 0.71 -14.59 1.39
CA HIS A 39 0.45 -15.81 0.63
C HIS A 39 -1.02 -16.30 0.66
N LYS A 40 -1.87 -15.71 1.50
CA LYS A 40 -3.27 -16.13 1.69
C LYS A 40 -4.27 -15.10 1.17
N GLN A 41 -4.03 -13.82 1.38
CA GLN A 41 -5.07 -12.79 1.24
C GLN A 41 -4.51 -11.38 1.09
N MET A 42 -5.41 -10.43 0.79
CA MET A 42 -5.10 -9.01 0.82
C MET A 42 -5.16 -8.48 2.25
N LEU A 43 -4.29 -7.53 2.54
CA LEU A 43 -4.16 -6.85 3.82
C LEU A 43 -4.49 -5.38 3.64
N ARG A 44 -5.19 -4.80 4.62
CA ARG A 44 -5.45 -3.36 4.71
C ARG A 44 -5.08 -2.86 6.08
N TYR A 45 -4.32 -1.78 6.13
CA TYR A 45 -3.87 -1.12 7.34
C TYR A 45 -4.55 0.24 7.46
N ARG A 46 -5.14 0.50 8.63
CA ARG A 46 -5.74 1.80 8.96
C ARG A 46 -5.49 2.08 10.44
N ARG A 47 -4.58 3.00 10.75
CA ARG A 47 -4.33 3.48 12.13
C ARG A 47 -4.12 2.31 13.11
N GLY A 48 -3.19 1.41 12.80
CA GLY A 48 -2.91 0.21 13.61
C GLY A 48 -3.90 -0.95 13.46
N GLN A 49 -5.06 -0.74 12.83
CA GLN A 49 -6.01 -1.82 12.55
C GLN A 49 -5.64 -2.56 11.26
N VAL A 50 -5.68 -3.89 11.31
CA VAL A 50 -5.47 -4.75 10.15
C VAL A 50 -6.76 -5.45 9.76
N SER A 51 -7.21 -5.23 8.53
CA SER A 51 -8.31 -5.96 7.92
C SER A 51 -7.79 -6.89 6.83
N ARG A 52 -8.51 -8.00 6.65
CA ARG A 52 -8.13 -9.10 5.77
C ARG A 52 -9.29 -9.38 4.83
N THR A 53 -9.01 -9.58 3.55
CA THR A 53 -10.06 -9.86 2.56
C THR A 53 -9.53 -10.78 1.48
N GLU A 54 -10.39 -11.64 0.96
CA GLU A 54 -10.07 -12.51 -0.15
C GLU A 54 -9.61 -11.70 -1.38
N SER A 55 -8.58 -12.21 -2.03
CA SER A 55 -8.04 -11.61 -3.24
C SER A 55 -8.84 -12.05 -4.45
N LYS A 56 -9.03 -11.15 -5.43
CA LYS A 56 -9.51 -11.54 -6.76
C LYS A 56 -8.43 -12.26 -7.59
N LEU A 57 -7.20 -12.31 -7.08
CA LEU A 57 -6.03 -12.93 -7.70
C LEU A 57 -5.38 -13.94 -6.74
N PRO A 58 -6.11 -15.00 -6.30
CA PRO A 58 -5.60 -15.93 -5.29
C PRO A 58 -4.32 -16.66 -5.72
N GLN A 59 -4.14 -16.95 -7.01
CA GLN A 59 -2.88 -17.54 -7.50
C GLN A 59 -1.69 -16.59 -7.32
N ALA A 60 -1.87 -15.29 -7.53
CA ALA A 60 -0.80 -14.30 -7.33
C ALA A 60 -0.41 -14.19 -5.85
N ASN A 61 -1.39 -14.28 -4.94
CA ASN A 61 -1.11 -14.42 -3.51
C ASN A 61 -0.26 -15.68 -3.23
N GLN A 62 -0.71 -16.85 -3.70
CA GLN A 62 -0.01 -18.11 -3.46
C GLN A 62 1.43 -18.09 -3.98
N CYS A 63 1.64 -17.58 -5.20
CA CYS A 63 2.97 -17.38 -5.80
C CYS A 63 3.82 -16.32 -5.07
N GLY A 64 3.23 -15.52 -4.19
CA GLY A 64 3.94 -14.49 -3.44
C GLY A 64 4.34 -13.27 -4.27
N LYS A 65 3.81 -13.07 -5.49
CA LYS A 65 4.22 -11.97 -6.36
C LYS A 65 3.02 -11.12 -6.80
N MET A 66 3.09 -9.82 -6.57
CA MET A 66 2.01 -8.91 -6.92
C MET A 66 2.51 -7.52 -7.27
N TRP A 67 1.93 -6.94 -8.31
CA TRP A 67 2.03 -5.52 -8.61
C TRP A 67 1.02 -4.76 -7.78
N LEU A 68 1.47 -3.74 -7.07
CA LEU A 68 0.63 -2.88 -6.25
C LEU A 68 0.73 -1.44 -6.74
N ARG A 69 -0.40 -0.73 -6.66
CA ARG A 69 -0.49 0.69 -6.97
C ARG A 69 -1.30 1.41 -5.90
N LEU A 70 -0.76 2.49 -5.35
CA LEU A 70 -1.42 3.39 -4.41
C LEU A 70 -1.44 4.80 -5.01
N ARG A 71 -2.63 5.38 -5.18
CA ARG A 71 -2.79 6.76 -5.62
C ARG A 71 -3.34 7.60 -4.47
N ASN A 72 -2.69 8.74 -4.23
CA ASN A 72 -3.27 9.84 -3.48
C ASN A 72 -3.78 10.88 -4.48
N ASP A 73 -5.07 11.18 -4.46
CA ASP A 73 -5.67 12.28 -5.19
C ASP A 73 -6.30 13.25 -4.20
N ALA A 74 -5.57 14.31 -3.86
CA ALA A 74 -6.02 15.35 -2.93
C ALA A 74 -6.61 14.79 -1.61
N ASN A 75 -5.85 13.92 -0.95
CA ASN A 75 -6.21 13.22 0.31
C ASN A 75 -7.19 12.05 0.19
N VAL A 76 -7.55 11.65 -1.03
CA VAL A 76 -8.28 10.41 -1.26
C VAL A 76 -7.32 9.33 -1.72
N LEU A 77 -7.07 8.35 -0.86
CA LEU A 77 -6.27 7.18 -1.18
C LEU A 77 -7.11 6.13 -1.88
N SER A 78 -6.66 5.70 -3.05
CA SER A 78 -7.21 4.56 -3.79
C SER A 78 -6.10 3.56 -4.11
N ALA A 79 -6.44 2.28 -4.15
CA ALA A 79 -5.48 1.20 -4.32
C ALA A 79 -5.91 0.23 -5.43
N TRP A 80 -4.92 -0.33 -6.12
CA TRP A 80 -5.10 -1.38 -7.12
C TRP A 80 -4.01 -2.43 -6.99
N TYR A 81 -4.31 -3.65 -7.42
CA TYR A 81 -3.37 -4.75 -7.47
C TYR A 81 -3.50 -5.50 -8.79
N SER A 82 -2.40 -6.12 -9.22
CA SER A 82 -2.30 -6.82 -10.49
C SER A 82 -1.34 -8.00 -10.38
N ALA A 83 -1.58 -9.04 -11.16
CA ALA A 83 -0.69 -10.19 -11.28
C ALA A 83 0.46 -9.93 -12.29
N ASP A 84 0.27 -9.00 -13.23
CA ASP A 84 1.14 -8.81 -14.40
C ASP A 84 1.58 -7.35 -14.63
N GLY A 85 1.12 -6.40 -13.80
CA GLY A 85 1.37 -4.97 -13.96
C GLY A 85 0.55 -4.30 -15.08
N LYS A 86 -0.28 -5.07 -15.78
CA LYS A 86 -1.04 -4.62 -16.97
C LYS A 86 -2.55 -4.59 -16.69
N LYS A 87 -3.10 -5.68 -16.16
CA LYS A 87 -4.52 -5.78 -15.80
C LYS A 87 -4.69 -5.49 -14.31
N TRP A 88 -5.36 -4.39 -14.01
CA TRP A 88 -5.51 -3.89 -12.65
C TRP A 88 -6.89 -4.20 -12.06
N HIS A 89 -6.88 -4.71 -10.83
CA HIS A 89 -8.07 -4.86 -10.00
C HIS A 89 -8.09 -3.76 -8.94
N LYS A 90 -9.15 -2.95 -8.93
CA LYS A 90 -9.33 -1.95 -7.88
C LYS A 90 -9.59 -2.64 -6.54
N TYR A 91 -8.84 -2.26 -5.52
CA TYR A 91 -9.13 -2.64 -4.14
C TYR A 91 -10.41 -1.91 -3.71
N PRO A 92 -11.41 -2.60 -3.13
CA PRO A 92 -12.76 -2.03 -2.98
C PRO A 92 -12.84 -0.87 -1.98
N TRP A 93 -11.78 -0.61 -1.22
CA TRP A 93 -11.75 0.43 -0.20
C TRP A 93 -10.82 1.58 -0.60
N GLY A 94 -11.22 2.78 -0.23
CA GLY A 94 -10.36 3.96 -0.21
C GLY A 94 -10.28 4.56 1.20
N PHE A 95 -9.38 5.53 1.38
CA PHE A 95 -9.29 6.31 2.61
C PHE A 95 -9.41 7.80 2.28
N GLU A 96 -10.22 8.50 3.05
CA GLU A 96 -10.17 9.96 3.15
C GLU A 96 -9.20 10.28 4.29
N ILE A 97 -8.14 11.03 4.00
CA ILE A 97 -7.03 11.29 4.93
C ILE A 97 -6.78 12.78 5.17
N SER A 98 -7.70 13.68 4.80
CA SER A 98 -7.53 15.12 4.97
C SER A 98 -7.31 15.53 6.42
N GLY A 99 -7.85 14.79 7.38
CA GLY A 99 -7.60 15.02 8.81
C GLY A 99 -6.19 14.63 9.29
N VAL A 100 -5.36 14.02 8.45
CA VAL A 100 -4.03 13.51 8.83
C VAL A 100 -2.95 14.52 8.44
N HIS A 101 -2.95 15.66 9.13
CA HIS A 101 -1.93 16.68 9.02
C HIS A 101 -1.55 17.22 10.39
N HIS A 102 -0.41 17.90 10.47
CA HIS A 102 0.13 18.40 11.74
C HIS A 102 -0.88 19.18 12.58
N ASN A 103 -1.70 20.07 11.99
CA ASN A 103 -2.67 20.86 12.77
C ASN A 103 -3.80 20.03 13.43
N THR A 104 -3.95 18.74 13.07
CA THR A 104 -4.97 17.85 13.65
C THR A 104 -4.34 16.77 14.52
N VAL A 105 -3.19 16.21 14.11
CA VAL A 105 -2.54 15.08 14.80
C VAL A 105 -1.24 15.46 15.53
N TYR A 106 -0.86 16.74 15.52
CA TYR A 106 0.18 17.36 16.36
C TYR A 106 1.62 16.80 16.25
N GLY A 107 1.93 15.97 15.24
CA GLY A 107 3.28 15.38 15.09
C GLY A 107 4.35 16.20 14.33
N PHE A 108 3.99 17.34 13.72
CA PHE A 108 4.85 18.15 12.83
C PHE A 108 5.40 17.36 11.62
N LEU A 109 4.69 16.33 11.16
CA LEU A 109 5.05 15.51 10.01
C LEU A 109 4.09 15.75 8.83
N PHE A 110 4.30 14.99 7.77
CA PHE A 110 3.41 14.93 6.61
C PHE A 110 3.29 13.49 6.12
N VAL A 111 2.18 13.20 5.44
CA VAL A 111 1.93 11.88 4.86
C VAL A 111 2.88 11.63 3.70
N ARG A 112 3.61 10.52 3.76
CA ARG A 112 4.59 10.11 2.75
C ARG A 112 4.19 8.77 2.15
N PRO A 113 4.34 8.57 0.83
CA PRO A 113 4.28 7.23 0.29
C PRO A 113 5.48 6.40 0.77
N GLY A 114 5.25 5.12 0.98
CA GLY A 114 6.27 4.18 1.39
C GLY A 114 5.89 2.75 1.03
N ILE A 115 6.85 1.85 1.26
CA ILE A 115 6.70 0.41 1.12
C ILE A 115 6.89 -0.19 2.52
N PHE A 116 6.11 -1.21 2.85
CA PHE A 116 6.36 -2.01 4.04
C PHE A 116 6.61 -3.46 3.66
N ALA A 117 7.44 -4.12 4.48
CA ALA A 117 7.66 -5.55 4.49
C ALA A 117 7.54 -6.01 5.96
N GLY A 118 6.91 -7.14 6.20
CA GLY A 118 6.71 -7.67 7.55
C GLY A 118 6.62 -9.19 7.59
N GLY A 119 6.79 -9.76 8.77
CA GLY A 119 6.90 -11.20 9.00
C GLY A 119 8.34 -11.70 8.89
N ASP A 120 8.50 -13.03 8.95
CA ASP A 120 9.81 -13.68 8.95
C ASP A 120 10.22 -14.05 7.52
N GLY A 121 11.26 -13.39 7.00
CA GLY A 121 11.79 -13.66 5.66
C GLY A 121 12.22 -12.39 4.92
N GLN A 122 12.23 -12.46 3.60
CA GLN A 122 12.64 -11.36 2.72
C GLN A 122 11.52 -10.99 1.75
N VAL A 123 11.51 -9.71 1.37
CA VAL A 123 10.64 -9.18 0.32
C VAL A 123 11.53 -8.48 -0.69
N GLU A 124 11.40 -8.89 -1.95
CA GLU A 124 12.05 -8.24 -3.07
C GLU A 124 11.09 -7.20 -3.66
N VAL A 125 11.62 -6.00 -3.93
CA VAL A 125 10.86 -4.91 -4.53
C VAL A 125 11.52 -4.54 -5.85
N THR A 126 10.75 -4.59 -6.93
CA THR A 126 11.18 -4.24 -8.29
C THR A 126 10.22 -3.23 -8.89
N ASP A 127 10.65 -2.55 -9.95
CA ASP A 127 9.83 -1.63 -10.74
C ASP A 127 9.14 -0.53 -9.90
N PHE A 128 9.82 -0.03 -8.87
CA PHE A 128 9.31 1.06 -8.06
C PHE A 128 9.24 2.36 -8.87
N VAL A 129 8.05 2.94 -8.95
CA VAL A 129 7.82 4.23 -9.58
C VAL A 129 6.98 5.11 -8.67
N LEU A 130 7.46 6.33 -8.41
CA LEU A 130 6.68 7.41 -7.80
C LEU A 130 6.44 8.47 -8.87
N ARG A 131 5.17 8.69 -9.23
CA ARG A 131 4.74 9.70 -10.21
C ARG A 131 4.06 10.85 -9.49
N ASN A 132 4.49 12.07 -9.80
CA ASN A 132 3.69 13.27 -9.51
C ASN A 132 2.52 13.32 -10.51
N LEU A 133 1.32 13.61 -10.03
CA LEU A 133 0.11 13.72 -10.84
C LEU A 133 -0.47 15.15 -10.84
N ASP A 134 0.20 16.09 -10.17
CA ASP A 134 -0.09 17.51 -10.27
C ASP A 134 0.31 18.08 -11.64
#